data_AF-A0AAU4A0G4-F1
#
_entry.id   AF-A0AAU4A0G4-F1
#
_cell.length_a   1.000
_cell.length_b   1.000
_cell.length_c   1.000
_cell.angle_alpha   90.00
_cell.angle_beta   90.00
_cell.angle_gamma   90.00
#
_symmetry.space_group_name_H-M   'P 1'
#
loop_
_entity.id
_entity.type
_entity.pdbx_description
1 polymer ?
#
loop_
_entity_poly.entity_id
_entity_poly.type
_entity_poly.pdbx_seq_one_letter_code
_entity_poly.pdbx_strand_id
1 'polypeptide(L)'
;MLTGQASKTIAEQQKAVAEAHAKNAQEEAAAAKALADQAKDDTKAAYQSAANAAGYAADAATAASKATASLARTVTYDNQATADATAADKAALDAEAARTAAALAEQDAKDARAAADRADADATAAEEAAKDAQKYADDAQQAAEDAARNAANKDVSTGAGTGVDHVFYIVDKVTEAGPAKQLNTCDYAPQGWPSYTGALKRAGSGRPCNGAAHCVALLPEVWRVSMSGRRSR
;
A
#
# COMPACT_ATOMS: atom_id res chain seq x y z
N MET A 1 -35.46 124.55 32.01
CA MET A 1 -34.57 123.38 32.19
C MET A 1 -34.67 122.94 33.66
N LEU A 2 -34.93 121.63 33.85
CA LEU A 2 -34.99 120.85 35.11
C LEU A 2 -35.81 121.41 36.30
N THR A 3 -37.10 121.73 36.10
CA THR A 3 -38.02 122.13 37.19
C THR A 3 -39.01 121.01 37.58
N GLY A 4 -38.49 119.84 37.99
CA GLY A 4 -39.34 118.73 38.47
C GLY A 4 -38.64 117.68 39.35
N GLN A 5 -37.40 117.90 39.77
CA GLN A 5 -36.57 116.89 40.47
C GLN A 5 -35.95 117.36 41.81
N ALA A 6 -36.50 118.41 42.44
CA ALA A 6 -36.10 118.85 43.79
C ALA A 6 -37.25 118.48 44.77
N SER A 7 -37.09 117.74 45.87
CA SER A 7 -35.90 117.23 46.56
C SER A 7 -36.33 115.95 47.28
N LYS A 8 -35.87 114.77 46.82
CA LYS A 8 -35.96 113.59 47.69
C LYS A 8 -35.14 113.90 48.94
N THR A 9 -35.70 113.71 50.12
CA THR A 9 -34.95 113.81 51.37
C THR A 9 -33.77 112.84 51.33
N ILE A 10 -32.69 113.10 52.08
CA ILE A 10 -31.53 112.19 52.16
C ILE A 10 -31.99 110.76 52.53
N ALA A 11 -33.02 110.63 53.37
CA ALA A 11 -33.64 109.35 53.71
C ALA A 11 -34.27 108.63 52.51
N GLU A 12 -34.97 109.35 51.62
CA GLU A 12 -35.55 108.78 50.40
C GLU A 12 -34.49 108.38 49.37
N GLN A 13 -33.36 109.11 49.30
CA GLN A 13 -32.22 108.72 48.48
C GLN A 13 -31.58 107.42 49.00
N GLN A 14 -31.36 107.29 50.32
CA GLN A 14 -30.80 106.08 50.91
C GLN A 14 -31.73 104.87 50.73
N LYS A 15 -33.04 105.06 50.86
CA LYS A 15 -34.02 104.01 50.58
C LYS A 15 -33.94 103.53 49.12
N ALA A 16 -33.89 104.46 48.16
CA ALA A 16 -33.79 104.11 46.74
C ALA A 16 -32.48 103.37 46.41
N VAL A 17 -31.37 103.74 47.02
CA VAL A 17 -30.08 103.04 46.86
C VAL A 17 -30.14 101.63 47.45
N ALA A 18 -30.72 101.46 48.65
CA ALA A 18 -30.90 100.13 49.25
C ALA A 18 -31.82 99.23 48.42
N GLU A 19 -32.92 99.77 47.91
CA GLU A 19 -33.83 99.06 46.99
C GLU A 19 -33.14 98.67 45.69
N ALA A 20 -32.31 99.54 45.11
CA ALA A 20 -31.52 99.23 43.92
C ALA A 20 -30.49 98.12 44.18
N HIS A 21 -29.78 98.16 45.31
CA HIS A 21 -28.85 97.10 45.69
C HIS A 21 -29.56 95.76 45.93
N ALA A 22 -30.71 95.78 46.61
CA ALA A 22 -31.50 94.57 46.83
C ALA A 22 -31.98 93.97 45.50
N LYS A 23 -32.44 94.81 44.56
CA LYS A 23 -32.84 94.38 43.23
C LYS A 23 -31.66 93.81 42.43
N ASN A 24 -30.53 94.49 42.42
CA ASN A 24 -29.31 94.00 41.74
C ASN A 24 -28.83 92.67 42.35
N ALA A 25 -28.85 92.53 43.68
CA ALA A 25 -28.49 91.29 44.34
C ALA A 25 -29.43 90.13 43.99
N GLN A 26 -30.74 90.41 43.84
CA GLN A 26 -31.71 89.42 43.37
C GLN A 26 -31.46 89.01 41.90
N GLU A 27 -31.14 89.97 41.02
CA GLU A 27 -30.82 89.72 39.61
C GLU A 27 -29.54 88.88 39.47
N GLU A 28 -28.48 89.20 40.21
CA GLU A 28 -27.24 88.42 40.23
C GLU A 28 -27.46 86.99 40.78
N ALA A 29 -28.26 86.84 41.83
CA ALA A 29 -28.62 85.52 42.36
C ALA A 29 -29.41 84.69 41.34
N ALA A 30 -30.33 85.33 40.60
CA ALA A 30 -31.07 84.67 39.52
C ALA A 30 -30.15 84.27 38.36
N ALA A 31 -29.20 85.12 37.97
CA ALA A 31 -28.20 84.82 36.94
C ALA A 31 -27.28 83.65 37.36
N ALA A 32 -26.79 83.65 38.60
CA ALA A 32 -25.98 82.56 39.14
C ALA A 32 -26.74 81.22 39.14
N LYS A 33 -28.03 81.25 39.50
CA LYS A 33 -28.90 80.06 39.44
C LYS A 33 -29.06 79.56 38.00
N ALA A 34 -29.32 80.45 37.05
CA ALA A 34 -29.44 80.10 35.64
C ALA A 34 -28.15 79.47 35.08
N LEU A 35 -26.98 80.03 35.42
CA LEU A 35 -25.67 79.45 35.05
C LEU A 35 -25.45 78.07 35.67
N ALA A 36 -25.83 77.88 36.93
CA ALA A 36 -25.72 76.58 37.59
C ALA A 36 -26.62 75.52 36.96
N ASP A 37 -27.83 75.90 36.52
CA ASP A 37 -28.74 74.99 35.82
C ASP A 37 -28.22 74.67 34.41
N GLN A 38 -27.73 75.67 33.67
CA GLN A 38 -27.08 75.47 32.37
C GLN A 38 -25.87 74.52 32.46
N ALA A 39 -25.01 74.69 33.48
CA ALA A 39 -23.86 73.80 33.67
C ALA A 39 -24.28 72.34 33.93
N LYS A 40 -25.40 72.09 34.62
CA LYS A 40 -25.92 70.73 34.80
C LYS A 40 -26.38 70.13 33.48
N ASP A 41 -27.04 70.92 32.63
CA ASP A 41 -27.48 70.46 31.32
C ASP A 41 -26.29 70.16 30.41
N ASP A 42 -25.27 71.03 30.41
CA ASP A 42 -24.03 70.83 29.67
C ASP A 42 -23.27 69.56 30.12
N THR A 43 -23.17 69.32 31.43
CA THR A 43 -22.55 68.08 31.92
C THR A 43 -23.33 66.84 31.50
N LYS A 44 -24.67 66.87 31.52
CA LYS A 44 -25.51 65.77 31.03
C LYS A 44 -25.28 65.49 29.54
N ALA A 45 -25.22 66.55 28.72
CA ALA A 45 -24.92 66.43 27.31
C ALA A 45 -23.52 65.81 27.07
N ALA A 46 -22.51 66.27 27.81
CA ALA A 46 -21.15 65.74 27.73
C ALA A 46 -21.09 64.24 28.09
N TYR A 47 -21.82 63.80 29.13
CA TYR A 47 -21.91 62.39 29.49
C TYR A 47 -22.57 61.55 28.39
N GLN A 48 -23.64 62.05 27.77
CA GLN A 48 -24.29 61.36 26.65
C GLN A 48 -23.34 61.24 25.46
N SER A 49 -22.62 62.31 25.11
CA SER A 49 -21.60 62.27 24.05
C SER A 49 -20.50 61.26 24.34
N ALA A 50 -20.00 61.21 25.58
CA ALA A 50 -18.98 60.24 25.99
C ALA A 50 -19.50 58.79 25.92
N ALA A 51 -20.74 58.55 26.36
CA ALA A 51 -21.37 57.22 26.28
C ALA A 51 -21.54 56.77 24.82
N ASN A 52 -22.00 57.66 23.94
CA ASN A 52 -22.12 57.37 22.51
C ASN A 52 -20.76 57.08 21.87
N ALA A 53 -19.73 57.86 22.21
CA ALA A 53 -18.36 57.63 21.73
C ALA A 53 -17.81 56.27 22.18
N ALA A 54 -18.06 55.88 23.43
CA ALA A 54 -17.69 54.56 23.95
C ALA A 54 -18.42 53.43 23.21
N GLY A 55 -19.71 53.63 22.90
CA GLY A 55 -20.50 52.69 22.09
C GLY A 55 -19.91 52.48 20.69
N TYR A 56 -19.62 53.57 19.97
CA TYR A 56 -19.00 53.49 18.65
C TYR A 56 -17.63 52.81 18.67
N ALA A 57 -16.81 53.06 19.70
CA ALA A 57 -15.52 52.40 19.87
C ALA A 57 -15.68 50.89 20.08
N ALA A 58 -16.65 50.46 20.88
CA ALA A 58 -16.95 49.04 21.11
C ALA A 58 -17.45 48.34 19.84
N ASP A 59 -18.33 49.00 19.08
CA ASP A 59 -18.81 48.49 17.78
C ASP A 59 -17.67 48.36 16.77
N ALA A 60 -16.78 49.36 16.70
CA ALA A 60 -15.60 49.32 15.84
C ALA A 60 -14.65 48.18 16.21
N ALA A 61 -14.40 47.95 17.50
CA ALA A 61 -13.60 46.82 17.97
C ALA A 61 -14.26 45.46 17.62
N THR A 62 -15.59 45.38 17.72
CA THR A 62 -16.36 44.21 17.32
C THR A 62 -16.28 43.97 15.81
N ALA A 63 -16.34 45.01 14.99
CA ALA A 63 -16.17 44.89 13.55
C ALA A 63 -14.75 44.44 13.17
N ALA A 64 -13.71 45.01 13.81
CA ALA A 64 -12.31 44.64 13.57
C ALA A 64 -12.01 43.18 13.95
N SER A 65 -12.54 42.70 15.07
CA SER A 65 -12.40 41.31 15.49
C SER A 65 -13.09 40.34 14.52
N LYS A 66 -14.29 40.67 14.02
CA LYS A 66 -14.97 39.89 12.96
C LYS A 66 -14.20 39.88 11.64
N ALA A 67 -13.58 41.00 11.26
CA ALA A 67 -12.72 41.08 10.08
C ALA A 67 -11.47 40.18 10.24
N THR A 68 -10.83 40.22 11.41
CA THR A 68 -9.68 39.37 11.73
C THR A 68 -10.04 37.88 11.68
N ALA A 69 -11.20 37.50 12.25
CA ALA A 69 -11.68 36.13 12.17
C ALA A 69 -11.97 35.69 10.73
N SER A 70 -12.42 36.62 9.87
CA SER A 70 -12.64 36.35 8.45
C SER A 70 -11.34 36.14 7.70
N LEU A 71 -10.34 36.98 7.95
CA LEU A 71 -9.00 36.82 7.39
C LEU A 71 -8.36 35.49 7.81
N ALA A 72 -8.52 35.10 9.08
CA ALA A 72 -8.01 33.82 9.57
C ALA A 72 -8.61 32.63 8.82
N ARG A 73 -9.91 32.69 8.46
CA ARG A 73 -10.54 31.66 7.62
C ARG A 73 -9.92 31.61 6.22
N THR A 74 -9.66 32.77 5.61
CA THR A 74 -8.98 32.83 4.30
C THR A 74 -7.62 32.16 4.34
N VAL A 75 -6.79 32.46 5.34
CA VAL A 75 -5.47 31.85 5.50
C VAL A 75 -5.58 30.31 5.64
N THR A 76 -6.57 29.82 6.38
CA THR A 76 -6.82 28.37 6.49
C THR A 76 -7.18 27.75 5.14
N TYR A 77 -8.01 28.42 4.33
CA TYR A 77 -8.33 27.96 2.98
C TYR A 77 -7.11 27.93 2.07
N ASP A 78 -6.25 28.94 2.13
CA ASP A 78 -5.02 28.99 1.33
C ASP A 78 -4.06 27.85 1.72
N ASN A 79 -3.95 27.53 3.01
CA ASN A 79 -3.18 26.40 3.50
C ASN A 79 -3.74 25.06 3.00
N GLN A 80 -5.07 24.90 3.04
CA GLN A 80 -5.71 23.69 2.52
C GLN A 80 -5.49 23.54 1.01
N ALA A 81 -5.64 24.61 0.24
CA ALA A 81 -5.38 24.60 -1.20
C ALA A 81 -3.93 24.20 -1.52
N THR A 82 -2.97 24.65 -0.71
CA THR A 82 -1.56 24.27 -0.85
C THR A 82 -1.33 22.77 -0.56
N ALA A 83 -1.99 22.25 0.48
CA ALA A 83 -1.94 20.82 0.81
C ALA A 83 -2.56 19.96 -0.30
N ASP A 84 -3.69 20.39 -0.86
CA ASP A 84 -4.37 19.70 -1.96
C ASP A 84 -3.53 19.70 -3.23
N ALA A 85 -2.87 20.83 -3.56
CA ALA A 85 -1.96 20.92 -4.69
C ALA A 85 -0.77 19.95 -4.53
N THR A 86 -0.17 19.91 -3.34
CA THR A 86 0.95 18.98 -3.04
C THR A 86 0.50 17.51 -3.15
N ALA A 87 -0.71 17.20 -2.69
CA ALA A 87 -1.27 15.85 -2.82
C ALA A 87 -1.52 15.47 -4.28
N ALA A 88 -1.99 16.42 -5.10
CA ALA A 88 -2.19 16.22 -6.54
C ALA A 88 -0.85 15.97 -7.27
N ASP A 89 0.19 16.74 -6.97
CA ASP A 89 1.54 16.54 -7.52
C ASP A 89 2.09 15.15 -7.18
N LYS A 90 1.92 14.73 -5.92
CA LYS A 90 2.30 13.39 -5.50
C LYS A 90 1.53 12.31 -6.26
N ALA A 91 0.22 12.47 -6.42
CA ALA A 91 -0.60 11.52 -7.17
C ALA A 91 -0.19 11.45 -8.64
N ALA A 92 0.24 12.57 -9.25
CA ALA A 92 0.74 12.59 -10.61
C ALA A 92 2.05 11.81 -10.76
N LEU A 93 2.98 11.96 -9.82
CA LEU A 93 4.23 11.17 -9.77
C LEU A 93 3.97 9.68 -9.58
N ASP A 94 3.08 9.33 -8.64
CA ASP A 94 2.71 7.93 -8.39
C ASP A 94 2.05 7.31 -9.64
N ALA A 95 1.23 8.08 -10.37
CA ALA A 95 0.63 7.64 -11.63
C ALA A 95 1.66 7.46 -12.75
N GLU A 96 2.67 8.33 -12.85
CA GLU A 96 3.77 8.18 -13.81
C GLU A 96 4.62 6.94 -13.51
N ALA A 97 4.93 6.70 -12.24
CA ALA A 97 5.62 5.49 -11.81
C ALA A 97 4.82 4.23 -12.16
N ALA A 98 3.50 4.24 -11.94
CA ALA A 98 2.62 3.14 -12.32
C ALA A 98 2.60 2.88 -13.84
N ARG A 99 2.56 3.94 -14.67
CA ARG A 99 2.65 3.82 -16.13
C ARG A 99 3.98 3.21 -16.58
N THR A 100 5.08 3.65 -15.97
CA THR A 100 6.42 3.12 -16.25
C THR A 100 6.50 1.63 -15.89
N ALA A 101 6.00 1.25 -14.72
CA ALA A 101 5.97 -0.15 -14.29
C ALA A 101 5.11 -1.02 -15.22
N ALA A 102 3.97 -0.51 -15.69
CA ALA A 102 3.13 -1.21 -16.66
C ALA A 102 3.83 -1.41 -18.01
N ALA A 103 4.55 -0.39 -18.50
CA ALA A 103 5.31 -0.49 -19.74
C ALA A 103 6.44 -1.51 -19.64
N LEU A 104 7.15 -1.56 -18.50
CA LEU A 104 8.16 -2.58 -18.23
C LEU A 104 7.55 -3.99 -18.21
N ALA A 105 6.43 -4.17 -17.51
CA ALA A 105 5.75 -5.46 -17.47
C ALA A 105 5.26 -5.92 -18.86
N GLU A 106 4.83 -4.99 -19.72
CA GLU A 106 4.49 -5.30 -21.10
C GLU A 106 5.71 -5.75 -21.91
N GLN A 107 6.86 -5.10 -21.71
CA GLN A 107 8.10 -5.48 -22.35
C GLN A 107 8.57 -6.87 -21.90
N ASP A 108 8.58 -7.14 -20.59
CA ASP A 108 8.91 -8.44 -20.04
C ASP A 108 8.01 -9.55 -20.60
N ALA A 109 6.72 -9.26 -20.76
CA ALA A 109 5.77 -10.20 -21.35
C ALA A 109 6.06 -10.48 -22.84
N LYS A 110 6.51 -9.47 -23.61
CA LYS A 110 6.94 -9.66 -25.00
C LYS A 110 8.20 -10.52 -25.08
N ASP A 111 9.17 -10.25 -24.23
CA ASP A 111 10.44 -10.98 -24.19
C ASP A 111 10.23 -12.44 -23.77
N ALA A 112 9.33 -12.68 -22.80
CA ALA A 112 8.93 -14.03 -22.39
C ALA A 112 8.25 -14.81 -23.53
N ARG A 113 7.38 -14.16 -24.32
CA ARG A 113 6.77 -14.79 -25.51
C ARG A 113 7.81 -15.13 -26.57
N ALA A 114 8.71 -14.20 -26.88
CA ALA A 114 9.79 -14.46 -27.82
C ALA A 114 10.71 -15.60 -27.36
N ALA A 115 10.93 -15.74 -26.04
CA ALA A 115 11.67 -16.87 -25.49
C ALA A 115 10.92 -18.20 -25.66
N ALA A 116 9.60 -18.21 -25.45
CA ALA A 116 8.76 -19.38 -25.69
C ALA A 116 8.76 -19.78 -27.17
N ASP A 117 8.59 -18.83 -28.09
CA ASP A 117 8.60 -19.10 -29.54
C ASP A 117 9.94 -19.71 -30.00
N ARG A 118 11.06 -19.27 -29.42
CA ARG A 118 12.38 -19.87 -29.67
C ARG A 118 12.46 -21.30 -29.14
N ALA A 119 11.97 -21.54 -27.93
CA ALA A 119 11.96 -22.88 -27.34
C ALA A 119 11.10 -23.86 -28.15
N ASP A 120 9.96 -23.42 -28.67
CA ASP A 120 9.09 -24.23 -29.53
C ASP A 120 9.76 -24.55 -30.88
N ALA A 121 10.49 -23.59 -31.45
CA ALA A 121 11.28 -23.81 -32.67
C ALA A 121 12.41 -24.81 -32.43
N ASP A 122 13.14 -24.69 -31.32
CA ASP A 122 14.22 -25.61 -30.94
C ASP A 122 13.67 -27.03 -30.69
N ALA A 123 12.52 -27.16 -30.04
CA ALA A 123 11.84 -28.43 -29.83
C ALA A 123 11.45 -29.08 -31.17
N THR A 124 10.90 -28.29 -32.10
CA THR A 124 10.54 -28.76 -33.45
C THR A 124 11.78 -29.28 -34.20
N ALA A 125 12.89 -28.53 -34.16
CA ALA A 125 14.14 -28.94 -34.79
C ALA A 125 14.71 -30.23 -34.16
N ALA A 126 14.60 -30.39 -32.84
CA ALA A 126 15.01 -31.60 -32.14
C ALA A 126 14.15 -32.81 -32.51
N GLU A 127 12.83 -32.63 -32.69
CA GLU A 127 11.93 -33.68 -33.18
C GLU A 127 12.29 -34.15 -34.59
N GLU A 128 12.63 -33.22 -35.49
CA GLU A 128 13.07 -33.55 -36.86
C GLU A 128 14.40 -34.31 -36.84
N ALA A 129 15.39 -33.83 -36.08
CA ALA A 129 16.67 -34.51 -35.92
C ALA A 129 16.53 -35.93 -35.35
N ALA A 130 15.58 -36.14 -34.42
CA ALA A 130 15.30 -37.47 -33.86
C ALA A 130 14.69 -38.42 -34.92
N LYS A 131 13.78 -37.93 -35.76
CA LYS A 131 13.20 -38.71 -36.87
C LYS A 131 14.26 -39.11 -37.88
N ASP A 132 15.16 -38.20 -38.23
CA ASP A 132 16.28 -38.49 -39.12
C ASP A 132 17.21 -39.55 -38.52
N ALA A 133 17.58 -39.40 -37.24
CA ALA A 133 18.40 -40.37 -36.53
C ALA A 133 17.75 -41.76 -36.49
N GLN A 134 16.44 -41.83 -36.28
CA GLN A 134 15.69 -43.08 -36.31
C GLN A 134 15.74 -43.73 -37.70
N LYS A 135 15.52 -42.96 -38.76
CA LYS A 135 15.61 -43.47 -40.13
C LYS A 135 16.99 -44.04 -40.45
N TYR A 136 18.06 -43.34 -40.07
CA TYR A 136 19.43 -43.85 -40.24
C TYR A 136 19.67 -45.15 -39.45
N ALA A 137 19.11 -45.26 -38.25
CA ALA A 137 19.22 -46.47 -37.44
C ALA A 137 18.47 -47.66 -38.08
N ASP A 138 17.25 -47.43 -38.59
CA ASP A 138 16.46 -48.44 -39.29
C ASP A 138 17.15 -48.91 -40.57
N ASP A 139 17.68 -47.98 -41.38
CA ASP A 139 18.44 -48.30 -42.60
C ASP A 139 19.70 -49.14 -42.27
N ALA A 140 20.40 -48.81 -41.18
CA ALA A 140 21.56 -49.56 -40.72
C ALA A 140 21.20 -50.97 -40.22
N GLN A 141 20.07 -51.12 -39.50
CA GLN A 141 19.56 -52.41 -39.08
C GLN A 141 19.20 -53.28 -40.28
N GLN A 142 18.48 -52.73 -41.26
CA GLN A 142 18.10 -53.45 -42.47
C GLN A 142 19.32 -53.91 -43.27
N ALA A 143 20.34 -53.06 -43.42
CA ALA A 143 21.59 -53.43 -44.09
C ALA A 143 22.32 -54.58 -43.37
N ALA A 144 22.32 -54.58 -42.03
CA ALA A 144 22.91 -55.66 -41.23
C ALA A 144 22.13 -56.98 -41.40
N GLU A 145 20.80 -56.93 -41.39
CA GLU A 145 19.94 -58.09 -41.63
C GLU A 145 20.12 -58.67 -43.04
N ASP A 146 20.19 -57.81 -44.07
CA ASP A 146 20.44 -58.23 -45.45
C ASP A 146 21.83 -58.84 -45.61
N ALA A 147 22.85 -58.27 -44.97
CA ALA A 147 24.20 -58.84 -44.96
C ALA A 147 24.21 -60.22 -44.28
N ALA A 148 23.54 -60.36 -43.14
CA ALA A 148 23.42 -61.64 -42.42
C ALA A 148 22.68 -62.69 -43.27
N ARG A 149 21.58 -62.30 -43.91
CA ARG A 149 20.80 -63.17 -44.81
C ARG A 149 21.62 -63.60 -46.03
N ASN A 150 22.38 -62.68 -46.64
CA ASN A 150 23.25 -63.00 -47.77
C ASN A 150 24.38 -63.95 -47.37
N ALA A 151 24.97 -63.79 -46.18
CA ALA A 151 25.95 -64.72 -45.64
C ALA A 151 25.33 -66.12 -45.43
N ALA A 152 24.17 -66.20 -44.77
CA ALA A 152 23.46 -67.47 -44.57
C ALA A 152 23.08 -68.16 -45.90
N ASN A 153 22.59 -67.40 -46.88
CA ASN A 153 22.28 -67.93 -48.20
C ASN A 153 23.56 -68.41 -48.94
N LYS A 154 24.69 -67.72 -48.75
CA LYS A 154 25.98 -68.16 -49.30
C LYS A 154 26.42 -69.46 -48.65
N ASP A 155 26.28 -69.62 -47.34
CA ASP A 155 26.58 -70.87 -46.63
C ASP A 155 25.73 -72.04 -47.14
N VAL A 156 24.45 -71.80 -47.46
CA VAL A 156 23.58 -72.78 -48.13
C VAL A 156 24.06 -73.09 -49.55
N SER A 157 24.49 -72.07 -50.32
CA SER A 157 24.93 -72.22 -51.72
C SER A 157 26.33 -72.82 -51.89
N THR A 158 27.28 -72.56 -50.98
CA THR A 158 28.63 -73.17 -50.99
C THR A 158 28.64 -74.59 -50.42
N GLY A 159 27.46 -75.15 -50.11
CA GLY A 159 27.32 -76.51 -49.65
C GLY A 159 27.83 -76.68 -48.22
N ALA A 160 27.16 -76.04 -47.25
CA ALA A 160 27.17 -76.53 -45.88
C ALA A 160 26.34 -77.83 -45.78
N GLY A 161 26.80 -78.87 -46.49
CA GLY A 161 26.39 -80.25 -46.29
C GLY A 161 27.09 -80.80 -45.06
N THR A 162 26.67 -80.39 -43.87
CA THR A 162 26.88 -81.18 -42.65
C THR A 162 25.57 -81.86 -42.26
N GLY A 163 25.01 -82.60 -43.22
CA GLY A 163 24.06 -83.66 -42.97
C GLY A 163 24.66 -84.92 -43.56
N VAL A 164 24.87 -85.94 -42.74
CA VAL A 164 24.79 -87.31 -43.27
C VAL A 164 23.36 -87.45 -43.78
N ASP A 165 23.23 -87.53 -45.11
CA ASP A 165 22.02 -87.86 -45.84
C ASP A 165 20.90 -86.80 -45.87
N HIS A 166 21.14 -85.69 -46.59
CA HIS A 166 20.21 -84.81 -47.35
C HIS A 166 18.70 -84.69 -47.01
N VAL A 167 18.23 -84.90 -45.77
CA VAL A 167 16.81 -84.75 -45.38
C VAL A 167 16.65 -83.62 -44.35
N PHE A 168 15.85 -82.60 -44.70
CA PHE A 168 15.46 -81.53 -43.77
C PHE A 168 14.37 -82.05 -42.81
N TYR A 169 14.65 -82.09 -41.51
CA TYR A 169 13.67 -82.47 -40.50
C TYR A 169 12.76 -81.29 -40.11
N ILE A 170 11.44 -81.48 -40.22
CA ILE A 170 10.43 -80.61 -39.61
C ILE A 170 10.13 -81.19 -38.23
N VAL A 171 10.32 -80.41 -37.17
CA VAL A 171 10.02 -80.83 -35.79
C VAL A 171 8.54 -80.58 -35.51
N ASP A 172 7.74 -81.65 -35.41
CA ASP A 172 6.27 -81.55 -35.33
C ASP A 172 5.72 -81.16 -33.95
N LYS A 173 6.43 -81.39 -32.83
CA LYS A 173 6.06 -80.88 -31.50
C LYS A 173 7.25 -80.78 -30.54
N VAL A 174 7.35 -79.66 -29.83
CA VAL A 174 8.18 -79.53 -28.63
C VAL A 174 7.32 -79.92 -27.42
N THR A 175 7.77 -80.90 -26.64
CA THR A 175 7.12 -81.30 -25.39
C THR A 175 7.96 -80.73 -24.24
N GLU A 176 7.34 -79.94 -23.36
CA GLU A 176 8.00 -79.40 -22.16
C GLU A 176 8.47 -80.54 -21.25
N ALA A 177 9.78 -80.61 -21.00
CA ALA A 177 10.35 -81.41 -19.94
C ALA A 177 9.97 -80.77 -18.60
N GLY A 178 9.45 -81.56 -17.66
CA GLY A 178 8.82 -81.11 -16.41
C GLY A 178 9.66 -80.21 -15.49
N PRO A 179 9.08 -79.72 -14.38
CA PRO A 179 9.64 -78.62 -13.61
C PRO A 179 11.03 -78.92 -13.04
N ALA A 180 11.93 -77.94 -13.16
CA ALA A 180 13.32 -78.03 -12.73
C ALA A 180 13.44 -78.39 -11.24
N LYS A 181 14.20 -79.44 -10.94
CA LYS A 181 14.49 -79.87 -9.57
C LYS A 181 15.67 -79.07 -9.03
N GLN A 182 15.44 -78.24 -8.02
CA GLN A 182 16.47 -77.48 -7.31
C GLN A 182 17.41 -78.45 -6.58
N LEU A 183 18.65 -78.57 -7.05
CA LEU A 183 19.60 -79.58 -6.56
C LEU A 183 20.40 -79.16 -5.32
N ASN A 184 20.19 -77.96 -4.75
CA ASN A 184 20.81 -77.53 -3.48
C ASN A 184 19.97 -76.48 -2.73
N THR A 185 19.98 -76.53 -1.39
CA THR A 185 19.44 -75.48 -0.50
C THR A 185 20.33 -74.24 -0.56
N CYS A 186 19.87 -73.17 -1.20
CA CYS A 186 20.43 -71.84 -0.97
C CYS A 186 19.87 -71.30 0.35
N ASP A 187 20.52 -71.67 1.45
CA ASP A 187 20.29 -71.08 2.77
C ASP A 187 21.03 -69.74 2.82
N TYR A 188 20.31 -68.62 2.72
CA TYR A 188 20.88 -67.29 2.89
C TYR A 188 20.69 -66.88 4.36
N ALA A 189 21.59 -67.34 5.22
CA ALA A 189 21.67 -66.88 6.60
C ALA A 189 22.28 -65.45 6.64
N PRO A 190 21.55 -64.44 7.17
CA PRO A 190 22.12 -63.11 7.38
C PRO A 190 23.13 -63.15 8.54
N GLN A 191 24.41 -63.10 8.21
CA GLN A 191 25.49 -62.93 9.20
C GLN A 191 25.54 -61.46 9.62
N GLY A 192 25.00 -61.18 10.81
CA GLY A 192 25.01 -59.86 11.41
C GLY A 192 26.30 -59.52 12.15
N TRP A 193 26.43 -58.22 12.47
CA TRP A 193 27.02 -57.65 13.68
C TRP A 193 26.65 -56.15 13.76
N PRO A 194 26.51 -55.53 14.94
CA PRO A 194 25.84 -56.03 16.14
C PRO A 194 24.82 -55.03 16.75
N SER A 195 23.72 -55.62 17.22
CA SER A 195 22.79 -55.23 18.30
C SER A 195 22.98 -53.94 19.11
N TYR A 196 21.91 -53.14 19.18
CA TYR A 196 21.40 -52.60 20.46
C TYR A 196 19.86 -52.71 20.49
N THR A 197 19.37 -53.71 21.22
CA THR A 197 18.01 -53.75 21.74
C THR A 197 17.92 -52.89 22.99
N GLY A 198 16.99 -51.93 23.01
CA GLY A 198 16.64 -51.17 24.21
C GLY A 198 15.28 -50.50 24.04
N ALA A 199 14.24 -51.11 24.60
CA ALA A 199 12.89 -50.58 24.65
C ALA A 199 12.81 -49.28 25.48
N LEU A 200 12.06 -48.27 25.03
CA LEU A 200 11.43 -47.19 25.82
C LEU A 200 10.58 -46.34 24.86
N LYS A 201 9.28 -46.57 24.74
CA LYS A 201 8.20 -45.90 25.49
C LYS A 201 8.33 -44.37 25.48
N ARG A 202 7.44 -43.75 24.69
CA ARG A 202 6.79 -42.43 24.82
C ARG A 202 7.46 -41.34 25.68
N ALA A 203 7.49 -40.16 25.05
CA ALA A 203 7.17 -38.83 25.59
C ALA A 203 8.34 -37.84 25.65
N GLY A 204 8.07 -36.65 25.09
CA GLY A 204 8.32 -35.40 25.79
C GLY A 204 9.71 -34.80 25.65
N SER A 205 9.71 -33.62 25.02
CA SER A 205 10.37 -32.40 25.50
C SER A 205 11.90 -32.39 25.68
N GLY A 206 12.54 -31.45 24.98
CA GLY A 206 13.75 -30.81 25.48
C GLY A 206 14.92 -30.76 24.50
N ARG A 207 15.01 -29.68 23.73
CA ARG A 207 16.30 -29.05 23.37
C ARG A 207 16.95 -28.54 24.69
N PRO A 208 18.25 -28.15 24.80
CA PRO A 208 19.14 -27.63 23.74
C PRO A 208 20.68 -27.89 23.91
N CYS A 209 21.48 -27.24 23.04
CA CYS A 209 22.91 -26.85 23.19
C CYS A 209 23.97 -27.97 23.08
N ASN A 210 25.18 -27.78 22.51
CA ASN A 210 25.82 -26.70 21.75
C ASN A 210 27.08 -27.33 21.12
N GLY A 211 27.39 -27.03 19.87
CA GLY A 211 28.59 -27.52 19.19
C GLY A 211 28.60 -27.08 17.74
N ALA A 212 29.11 -25.87 17.52
CA ALA A 212 29.00 -25.11 16.30
C ALA A 212 29.72 -25.75 15.09
N ALA A 213 28.98 -25.90 14.00
CA ALA A 213 29.44 -25.64 12.65
C ALA A 213 28.28 -24.99 11.89
N HIS A 214 28.28 -23.66 11.82
CA HIS A 214 27.40 -22.89 10.95
C HIS A 214 27.90 -22.99 9.51
N CYS A 215 27.00 -23.33 8.58
CA CYS A 215 26.63 -22.42 7.49
C CYS A 215 25.35 -22.88 6.79
N VAL A 216 24.27 -22.12 7.04
CA VAL A 216 23.27 -21.58 6.08
C VAL A 216 22.82 -22.55 4.97
N ALA A 217 21.69 -23.26 4.98
CA ALA A 217 20.28 -22.99 5.34
C ALA A 217 19.58 -21.91 4.51
N LEU A 218 18.65 -22.32 3.63
CA LEU A 218 17.32 -21.73 3.47
C LEU A 218 16.40 -22.66 2.63
N LEU A 219 15.46 -23.29 3.34
CA LEU A 219 14.18 -23.82 2.83
C LEU A 219 13.28 -22.64 2.35
N PRO A 220 12.07 -22.93 1.81
CA PRO A 220 10.97 -22.93 2.77
C PRO A 220 9.98 -24.09 2.59
N GLU A 221 9.58 -24.62 3.74
CA GLU A 221 8.31 -25.32 3.93
C GLU A 221 7.11 -24.35 3.83
N VAL A 222 5.92 -24.98 3.82
CA VAL A 222 4.63 -24.53 4.40
C VAL A 222 3.61 -23.90 3.45
N TRP A 223 2.61 -24.70 3.07
CA TRP A 223 1.18 -24.34 3.16
C TRP A 223 0.42 -25.56 3.72
N ARG A 224 0.00 -25.52 4.99
CA ARG A 224 -1.33 -25.08 5.48
C ARG A 224 -2.48 -26.02 5.11
N VAL A 225 -2.96 -26.75 6.12
CA VAL A 225 -4.36 -27.19 6.23
C VAL A 225 -5.26 -25.95 6.29
N SER A 226 -6.27 -25.89 5.44
CA SER A 226 -7.45 -25.03 5.59
C SER A 226 -8.70 -25.85 5.32
N MET A 227 -9.53 -26.02 6.35
CA MET A 227 -10.90 -26.52 6.22
C MET A 227 -11.77 -25.42 5.62
N SER A 228 -12.54 -25.73 4.59
CA SER A 228 -13.67 -24.89 4.14
C SER A 228 -14.88 -25.77 3.82
N GLY A 229 -15.93 -25.58 4.61
CA GLY A 229 -17.23 -26.24 4.47
C GLY A 229 -17.98 -25.77 3.22
N ARG A 230 -18.51 -26.74 2.47
CA ARG A 230 -19.37 -26.53 1.32
C ARG A 230 -20.79 -26.22 1.81
N ARG A 231 -21.25 -24.97 1.66
CA ARG A 231 -22.66 -24.61 1.83
C ARG A 231 -23.27 -24.47 0.43
N SER A 232 -24.11 -25.44 0.06
CA SER A 232 -24.88 -25.44 -1.18
C SER A 232 -25.99 -24.38 -1.13
N ARG A 233 -26.07 -23.56 -2.16
CA ARG A 233 -27.32 -23.02 -2.70
C ARG A 233 -27.26 -23.14 -4.21
#